data_AF-A0A3D1ZBW6-F1
#
_entry.id   AF-A0A3D1ZBW6-F1
#
_cell.length_a   1.000
_cell.length_b   1.000
_cell.length_c   1.000
_cell.angle_alpha   90.00
_cell.angle_beta   90.00
_cell.angle_gamma   90.00
#
_symmetry.space_group_name_H-M   'P 1'
#
loop_
_entity.id
_entity.type
_entity.pdbx_description
1 polymer ?
#
loop_
_entity_poly.entity_id
_entity_poly.type
_entity_poly.pdbx_seq_one_letter_code
_entity_poly.pdbx_strand_id
1 'polypeptide(L)'
;MATKQILVIDAGTSTVRCYVHDSDLGIVASASSLWAYAQEPDAPAFARSFDVEAVWRGISDSIAECVTGRNIAAVSVTSQRQALAFLDNQGDEIYVGPNMDLRSVFEGAALDEDNGPRIYTQTGHIPTFMLAAGKLRWFQIHRPEAYARIASVLTLADWLAWKLTGELTRERTLAAESGLLNIWSRGPLADLYQHLGLHHDTPMLVTASDVIGETSTESAAQSGLDMGTPVVAAGADTQAGLIGLGVVRASDVGLIAGWSAPVQMVTSQPMLAPMGETWTGLHHIENRWVLESTTGDMGNSYRWLKEMLVAPGSDGYSQL
;
A
#
# COMPACT_ATOMS: atom_id res chain seq x y z
N MET A 1 -23.50 -4.26 -26.98
CA MET A 1 -22.11 -4.37 -26.46
C MET A 1 -22.25 -4.74 -24.99
N ALA A 2 -21.49 -5.70 -24.48
CA ALA A 2 -21.49 -5.95 -23.04
C ALA A 2 -21.02 -4.67 -22.32
N THR A 3 -21.70 -4.28 -21.26
CA THR A 3 -21.29 -3.14 -20.44
C THR A 3 -19.91 -3.44 -19.85
N LYS A 4 -18.93 -2.58 -20.13
CA LYS A 4 -17.58 -2.75 -19.59
C LYS A 4 -17.62 -2.54 -18.08
N GLN A 5 -17.10 -3.49 -17.32
CA GLN A 5 -17.04 -3.42 -15.86
C GLN A 5 -15.58 -3.31 -15.40
N ILE A 6 -15.35 -2.66 -14.26
CA ILE A 6 -14.00 -2.46 -13.70
C ILE A 6 -13.96 -3.17 -12.35
N LEU A 7 -12.95 -4.02 -12.15
CA LEU A 7 -12.66 -4.59 -10.85
C LEU A 7 -11.69 -3.67 -10.09
N VAL A 8 -12.04 -3.29 -8.88
CA VAL A 8 -11.17 -2.55 -7.95
C VAL A 8 -10.85 -3.45 -6.78
N ILE A 9 -9.56 -3.62 -6.50
CA ILE A 9 -9.03 -4.34 -5.34
C ILE A 9 -8.49 -3.29 -4.36
N ASP A 10 -9.13 -3.19 -3.20
CA ASP A 10 -8.71 -2.33 -2.08
C ASP A 10 -8.13 -3.18 -0.95
N ALA A 11 -6.80 -3.23 -0.89
CA ALA A 11 -6.06 -3.94 0.14
C ALA A 11 -5.85 -3.08 1.40
N GLY A 12 -6.94 -2.79 2.10
CA GLY A 12 -6.95 -2.00 3.33
C GLY A 12 -6.37 -2.73 4.56
N THR A 13 -6.24 -2.02 5.68
CA THR A 13 -5.55 -2.55 6.88
C THR A 13 -6.23 -3.77 7.51
N SER A 14 -7.56 -3.85 7.51
CA SER A 14 -8.30 -4.95 8.17
C SER A 14 -8.73 -6.08 7.22
N THR A 15 -8.98 -5.74 5.96
CA THR A 15 -9.58 -6.62 4.96
C THR A 15 -9.10 -6.22 3.57
N VAL A 16 -9.01 -7.18 2.66
CA VAL A 16 -8.99 -6.89 1.22
C VAL A 16 -10.41 -6.91 0.71
N ARG A 17 -10.80 -5.89 -0.06
CA ARG A 17 -12.12 -5.81 -0.68
C ARG A 17 -11.99 -5.77 -2.19
N CYS A 18 -12.84 -6.52 -2.87
CA CYS A 18 -13.02 -6.50 -4.30
C CYS A 18 -14.37 -5.83 -4.60
N TYR A 19 -14.39 -4.89 -5.53
CA TYR A 19 -15.60 -4.23 -6.02
C TYR A 19 -15.65 -4.28 -7.53
N VAL A 20 -16.78 -4.69 -8.10
CA VAL A 20 -17.01 -4.55 -9.53
C VAL A 20 -17.91 -3.35 -9.75
N HIS A 21 -17.41 -2.39 -10.53
CA HIS A 21 -18.14 -1.21 -10.94
C HIS A 21 -18.67 -1.38 -12.37
N ASP A 22 -19.89 -0.90 -12.63
CA ASP A 22 -20.41 -0.74 -13.98
C ASP A 22 -19.95 0.59 -14.63
N SER A 23 -20.47 0.87 -15.83
CA SER A 23 -20.13 2.10 -16.59
C SER A 23 -20.60 3.40 -15.91
N ASP A 24 -21.56 3.31 -15.01
CA ASP A 24 -22.08 4.44 -14.24
C ASP A 24 -21.39 4.54 -12.86
N LEU A 25 -20.31 3.76 -12.66
CA LEU A 25 -19.53 3.62 -11.42
C LEU A 25 -20.32 3.03 -10.24
N GLY A 26 -21.49 2.43 -10.51
CA GLY A 26 -22.27 1.71 -9.51
C GLY A 26 -21.60 0.39 -9.14
N ILE A 27 -21.59 0.04 -7.85
CA ILE A 27 -21.08 -1.25 -7.37
C ILE A 27 -22.12 -2.33 -7.68
N VAL A 28 -21.77 -3.27 -8.56
CA VAL A 28 -22.63 -4.39 -9.00
C VAL A 28 -22.20 -5.76 -8.46
N ALA A 29 -21.03 -5.82 -7.80
CA ALA A 29 -20.57 -6.96 -7.02
C ALA A 29 -19.56 -6.50 -5.98
N SER A 30 -19.49 -7.22 -4.86
CA SER A 30 -18.43 -7.04 -3.89
C SER A 30 -18.14 -8.33 -3.14
N ALA A 31 -16.88 -8.59 -2.84
CA ALA A 31 -16.44 -9.69 -1.98
C ALA A 31 -15.25 -9.21 -1.15
N SER A 32 -14.91 -9.93 -0.09
CA SER A 32 -13.80 -9.55 0.78
C SER A 32 -13.18 -10.74 1.46
N SER A 33 -11.88 -10.64 1.74
CA SER A 33 -11.13 -11.60 2.53
C SER A 33 -10.42 -10.93 3.70
N LEU A 34 -10.22 -11.71 4.76
CA LEU A 34 -9.41 -11.32 5.91
C LEU A 34 -7.95 -11.62 5.65
N TRP A 35 -7.07 -10.82 6.26
CA TRP A 35 -5.63 -11.11 6.26
C TRP A 35 -5.33 -12.37 7.07
N ALA A 36 -4.56 -13.28 6.48
CA ALA A 36 -3.94 -14.40 7.18
C ALA A 36 -2.51 -14.01 7.56
N TYR A 37 -2.11 -14.30 8.80
CA TYR A 37 -0.79 -13.94 9.32
C TYR A 37 0.07 -15.18 9.52
N ALA A 38 1.31 -15.08 9.08
CA ALA A 38 2.31 -16.11 9.32
C ALA A 38 2.77 -16.10 10.77
N GLN A 39 3.14 -17.28 11.29
CA GLN A 39 3.82 -17.38 12.57
C GLN A 39 5.32 -17.22 12.37
N GLU A 40 5.93 -16.26 13.07
CA GLU A 40 7.37 -16.05 13.08
C GLU A 40 7.89 -16.18 14.53
N PRO A 41 8.15 -17.40 15.04
CA PRO A 41 8.52 -17.61 16.44
C PRO A 41 9.77 -16.86 16.88
N ASP A 42 10.70 -16.67 15.94
CA ASP A 42 12.00 -16.02 16.17
C ASP A 42 11.99 -14.52 15.84
N ALA A 43 10.82 -13.92 15.60
CA ALA A 43 10.66 -12.49 15.35
C ALA A 43 10.19 -11.74 16.62
N PRO A 44 10.43 -10.42 16.73
CA PRO A 44 9.92 -9.62 17.83
C PRO A 44 8.40 -9.74 17.99
N ALA A 45 7.87 -9.56 19.21
CA ALA A 45 6.44 -9.70 19.49
C ALA A 45 5.51 -8.78 18.67
N PHE A 46 6.05 -7.66 18.18
CA PHE A 46 5.38 -6.68 17.34
C PHE A 46 5.64 -6.86 15.84
N ALA A 47 6.37 -7.92 15.46
CA ALA A 47 6.53 -8.31 14.06
C ALA A 47 5.24 -8.88 13.50
N ARG A 48 4.93 -8.54 12.26
CA ARG A 48 3.79 -9.10 11.52
C ARG A 48 4.21 -9.43 10.09
N SER A 49 3.89 -10.63 9.63
CA SER A 49 3.96 -11.01 8.21
C SER A 49 2.67 -11.69 7.81
N PHE A 50 2.32 -11.57 6.54
CA PHE A 50 1.22 -12.33 5.98
C PHE A 50 1.64 -13.77 5.68
N ASP A 51 0.70 -14.70 5.84
CA ASP A 51 0.78 -16.01 5.19
C ASP A 51 0.47 -15.77 3.71
N VAL A 52 1.52 -15.71 2.89
CA VAL A 52 1.46 -15.30 1.48
C VAL A 52 0.49 -16.18 0.69
N GLU A 53 0.54 -17.50 0.90
CA GLU A 53 -0.30 -18.46 0.18
C GLU A 53 -1.76 -18.31 0.60
N ALA A 54 -2.03 -18.24 1.91
CA ALA A 54 -3.39 -18.09 2.41
C ALA A 54 -4.02 -16.75 2.03
N VAL A 55 -3.23 -15.66 2.08
CA VAL A 55 -3.67 -14.32 1.65
C VAL A 55 -3.96 -14.30 0.17
N TRP A 56 -3.04 -14.78 -0.67
CA TRP A 56 -3.25 -14.77 -2.12
C TRP A 56 -4.44 -15.62 -2.53
N ARG A 57 -4.63 -16.78 -1.90
CA ARG A 57 -5.84 -17.62 -2.08
C ARG A 57 -7.11 -16.84 -1.73
N GLY A 58 -7.17 -16.24 -0.53
CA GLY A 58 -8.36 -15.49 -0.10
C GLY A 58 -8.69 -14.30 -0.99
N ILE A 59 -7.67 -13.62 -1.53
CA ILE A 59 -7.86 -12.53 -2.51
C ILE A 59 -8.36 -13.09 -3.83
N SER A 60 -7.75 -14.16 -4.35
CA SER A 60 -8.15 -14.81 -5.60
C SER A 60 -9.59 -15.32 -5.55
N ASP A 61 -10.00 -15.94 -4.43
CA ASP A 61 -11.36 -16.40 -4.20
C ASP A 61 -12.37 -15.23 -4.19
N SER A 62 -11.99 -14.10 -3.57
CA SER A 62 -12.82 -12.89 -3.55
C SER A 62 -12.96 -12.26 -4.94
N ILE A 63 -11.88 -12.28 -5.73
CA ILE A 63 -11.93 -11.86 -7.14
C ILE A 63 -12.87 -12.77 -7.91
N ALA A 64 -12.72 -14.10 -7.79
CA ALA A 64 -13.53 -15.09 -8.50
C ALA A 64 -15.03 -14.91 -8.22
N GLU A 65 -15.40 -14.72 -6.95
CA GLU A 65 -16.78 -14.43 -6.54
C GLU A 65 -17.32 -13.16 -7.23
N CYS A 66 -16.50 -12.11 -7.29
CA CYS A 66 -16.87 -10.84 -7.91
C CYS A 66 -17.03 -10.96 -9.44
N VAL A 67 -16.12 -11.65 -10.12
CA VAL A 67 -16.01 -11.62 -11.59
C VAL A 67 -16.80 -12.70 -12.31
N THR A 68 -17.32 -13.71 -11.60
CA THR A 68 -18.09 -14.81 -12.20
C THR A 68 -19.25 -14.28 -13.05
N GLY A 69 -19.27 -14.65 -14.34
CA GLY A 69 -20.31 -14.26 -15.30
C GLY A 69 -20.26 -12.79 -15.74
N ARG A 70 -19.17 -12.08 -15.47
CA ARG A 70 -18.98 -10.66 -15.76
C ARG A 70 -17.89 -10.44 -16.79
N ASN A 71 -17.94 -9.30 -17.49
CA ASN A 71 -16.92 -8.90 -18.46
C ASN A 71 -16.09 -7.77 -17.84
N ILE A 72 -14.95 -8.14 -17.28
CA ILE A 72 -14.03 -7.21 -16.63
C ILE A 72 -13.11 -6.61 -17.68
N ALA A 73 -13.27 -5.31 -17.93
CA ALA A 73 -12.49 -4.57 -18.91
C ALA A 73 -11.13 -4.12 -18.38
N ALA A 74 -10.98 -4.00 -17.05
CA ALA A 74 -9.73 -3.68 -16.38
C ALA A 74 -9.81 -4.05 -14.89
N VAL A 75 -8.65 -4.30 -14.30
CA VAL A 75 -8.44 -4.43 -12.86
C VAL A 75 -7.62 -3.26 -12.37
N SER A 76 -7.95 -2.69 -11.22
CA SER A 76 -7.12 -1.69 -10.55
C SER A 76 -6.90 -2.05 -9.09
N VAL A 77 -5.71 -1.75 -8.58
CA VAL A 77 -5.29 -2.14 -7.23
C VAL A 77 -4.81 -0.92 -6.45
N THR A 78 -5.37 -0.76 -5.26
CA THR A 78 -4.93 0.18 -4.22
C THR A 78 -4.64 -0.60 -2.93
N SER A 79 -3.84 -0.03 -2.04
CA SER A 79 -3.55 -0.66 -0.76
C SER A 79 -3.30 0.35 0.36
N GLN A 80 -3.37 -0.16 1.58
CA GLN A 80 -2.75 0.47 2.73
C GLN A 80 -1.30 0.88 2.42
N ARG A 81 -0.95 2.08 2.87
CA ARG A 81 0.42 2.64 2.77
C ARG A 81 1.38 1.92 3.72
N GLN A 82 2.70 2.03 3.50
CA GLN A 82 3.76 1.41 4.31
C GLN A 82 3.78 -0.14 4.44
N ALA A 83 2.78 -0.84 3.90
CA ALA A 83 2.84 -2.28 3.70
C ALA A 83 3.78 -2.61 2.54
N LEU A 84 4.61 -3.63 2.73
CA LEU A 84 5.73 -3.94 1.82
C LEU A 84 5.79 -5.43 1.49
N ALA A 85 6.38 -5.72 0.33
CA ALA A 85 6.81 -7.04 -0.07
C ALA A 85 8.27 -7.02 -0.53
N PHE A 86 9.05 -8.03 -0.15
CA PHE A 86 10.42 -8.24 -0.60
C PHE A 86 10.46 -9.51 -1.43
N LEU A 87 10.97 -9.41 -2.66
CA LEU A 87 11.10 -10.52 -3.60
C LEU A 87 12.56 -10.81 -3.89
N ASP A 88 12.89 -12.07 -4.15
CA ASP A 88 14.19 -12.45 -4.66
C ASP A 88 14.28 -12.35 -6.20
N ASN A 89 15.42 -12.74 -6.78
CA ASN A 89 15.66 -12.70 -8.23
C ASN A 89 14.79 -13.68 -9.04
N GLN A 90 14.17 -14.68 -8.40
CA GLN A 90 13.23 -15.61 -9.04
C GLN A 90 11.77 -15.13 -8.90
N GLY A 91 11.55 -14.05 -8.15
CA GLY A 91 10.22 -13.56 -7.81
C GLY A 91 9.63 -14.23 -6.56
N ASP A 92 10.37 -15.06 -5.84
CA ASP A 92 9.86 -15.70 -4.63
C ASP A 92 9.72 -14.67 -3.50
N GLU A 93 8.60 -14.70 -2.78
CA GLU A 93 8.35 -13.80 -1.65
C GLU A 93 9.26 -14.15 -0.45
N ILE A 94 10.17 -13.25 -0.11
CA ILE A 94 10.98 -13.32 1.13
C ILE A 94 10.17 -12.80 2.32
N TYR A 95 9.35 -11.79 2.09
CA TYR A 95 8.53 -11.12 3.10
C TYR A 95 7.36 -10.42 2.43
N VAL A 96 6.17 -10.51 3.02
CA VAL A 96 5.04 -9.64 2.71
C VAL A 96 4.39 -9.28 4.05
N GLY A 97 4.19 -7.99 4.33
CA GLY A 97 3.67 -7.60 5.63
C GLY A 97 2.85 -6.29 5.63
N PRO A 98 2.01 -6.11 6.66
CA PRO A 98 1.11 -4.97 6.79
C PRO A 98 1.85 -3.70 7.20
N ASN A 99 1.12 -2.58 7.17
CA ASN A 99 1.60 -1.30 7.69
C ASN A 99 1.76 -1.27 9.23
N MET A 100 1.13 -2.22 9.93
CA MET A 100 1.23 -2.42 11.38
C MET A 100 2.43 -3.28 11.80
N ASP A 101 3.27 -3.72 10.86
CA ASP A 101 4.48 -4.44 11.21
C ASP A 101 5.53 -3.47 11.76
N LEU A 102 5.79 -3.58 13.07
CA LEU A 102 6.71 -2.71 13.79
C LEU A 102 8.05 -3.40 14.08
N ARG A 103 8.39 -4.50 13.39
CA ARG A 103 9.62 -5.29 13.65
C ARG A 103 10.89 -4.44 13.74
N SER A 104 10.94 -3.36 12.95
CA SER A 104 12.07 -2.44 12.82
C SER A 104 12.03 -1.23 13.74
N VAL A 105 11.29 -1.27 14.86
CA VAL A 105 11.18 -0.12 15.79
C VAL A 105 12.55 0.39 16.26
N PHE A 106 13.47 -0.50 16.60
CA PHE A 106 14.80 -0.12 17.08
C PHE A 106 15.73 0.29 15.94
N GLU A 107 15.70 -0.44 14.83
CA GLU A 107 16.54 -0.18 13.67
C GLU A 107 16.14 1.12 12.97
N GLY A 108 14.85 1.39 12.87
CA GLY A 108 14.33 2.65 12.34
C GLY A 108 14.67 3.84 13.24
N ALA A 109 14.55 3.68 14.56
CA ALA A 109 14.96 4.73 15.50
C ALA A 109 16.46 5.05 15.39
N ALA A 110 17.31 4.03 15.25
CA ALA A 110 18.74 4.23 15.02
C ALA A 110 19.03 4.96 13.69
N LEU A 111 18.30 4.63 12.62
CA LEU A 111 18.40 5.35 11.34
C LEU A 111 17.96 6.82 11.47
N ASP A 112 16.91 7.09 12.25
CA ASP A 112 16.43 8.45 12.51
C ASP A 112 17.42 9.26 13.35
N GLU A 113 18.09 8.64 14.33
CA GLU A 113 19.15 9.27 15.12
C GLU A 113 20.36 9.63 14.25
N ASP A 114 20.79 8.71 13.38
CA ASP A 114 21.97 8.88 12.54
C ASP A 114 21.72 9.84 11.35
N ASN A 115 20.53 9.77 10.72
CA ASN A 115 20.26 10.37 9.41
C ASN A 115 18.85 10.99 9.26
N GLY A 116 18.06 11.08 10.33
CA GLY A 116 16.66 11.51 10.30
C GLY A 116 16.39 12.80 9.50
N PRO A 117 17.12 13.91 9.72
CA PRO A 117 16.91 15.13 8.95
C PRO A 117 17.10 14.95 7.44
N ARG A 118 18.08 14.13 7.03
CA ARG A 118 18.34 13.84 5.61
C ARG A 118 17.26 12.95 5.03
N ILE A 119 16.86 11.90 5.76
CA ILE A 119 15.76 11.01 5.37
C ILE A 119 14.49 11.85 5.19
N TYR A 120 14.06 12.57 6.21
CA TYR A 120 12.87 13.41 6.15
C TYR A 120 12.92 14.44 5.03
N THR A 121 14.06 15.11 4.86
CA THR A 121 14.21 16.11 3.78
C THR A 121 14.02 15.49 2.40
N GLN A 122 14.48 14.26 2.18
CA GLN A 122 14.41 13.62 0.87
C GLN A 122 13.09 12.87 0.64
N THR A 123 12.55 12.23 1.67
CA THR A 123 11.38 11.34 1.57
C THR A 123 10.08 12.00 1.98
N GLY A 124 10.13 13.07 2.78
CA GLY A 124 8.96 13.67 3.44
C GLY A 124 8.40 12.85 4.60
N HIS A 125 9.05 11.76 5.01
CA HIS A 125 8.51 10.78 5.96
C HIS A 125 9.52 10.41 7.04
N ILE A 126 9.06 10.43 8.29
CA ILE A 126 9.64 9.83 9.49
C ILE A 126 8.50 9.47 10.45
N PRO A 127 8.59 8.46 11.33
CA PRO A 127 9.79 7.72 11.69
C PRO A 127 10.13 6.58 10.72
N THR A 128 11.42 6.30 10.57
CA THR A 128 11.93 5.33 9.59
C THR A 128 11.50 3.89 9.90
N PHE A 129 11.12 3.56 11.13
CA PHE A 129 10.65 2.21 11.46
C PHE A 129 9.37 1.81 10.71
N MET A 130 8.56 2.77 10.25
CA MET A 130 7.38 2.51 9.42
C MET A 130 7.75 2.29 7.95
N LEU A 131 8.91 2.80 7.52
CA LEU A 131 9.34 2.88 6.13
C LEU A 131 10.13 1.65 5.69
N ALA A 132 10.40 1.55 4.38
CA ALA A 132 11.17 0.45 3.82
C ALA A 132 12.59 0.37 4.38
N ALA A 133 13.26 1.50 4.61
CA ALA A 133 14.62 1.52 5.14
C ALA A 133 14.74 0.86 6.52
N GLY A 134 13.78 1.10 7.42
CA GLY A 134 13.75 0.45 8.74
C GLY A 134 13.61 -1.07 8.61
N LYS A 135 12.63 -1.54 7.82
CA LYS A 135 12.39 -2.98 7.64
C LYS A 135 13.59 -3.66 6.96
N LEU A 136 14.20 -3.06 5.95
CA LEU A 136 15.41 -3.57 5.30
C LEU A 136 16.59 -3.67 6.27
N ARG A 137 16.80 -2.64 7.11
CA ARG A 137 17.84 -2.65 8.14
C ARG A 137 17.64 -3.75 9.17
N TRP A 138 16.39 -4.02 9.56
CA TRP A 138 16.06 -5.15 10.42
C TRP A 138 16.43 -6.48 9.77
N PHE A 139 16.06 -6.70 8.50
CA PHE A 139 16.42 -7.93 7.78
C PHE A 139 17.94 -8.07 7.64
N GLN A 140 18.66 -6.98 7.36
CA GLN A 140 20.12 -6.98 7.27
C GLN A 140 20.80 -7.47 8.56
N ILE A 141 20.27 -7.07 9.73
CA ILE A 141 20.85 -7.41 11.03
C ILE A 141 20.39 -8.80 11.51
N HIS A 142 19.10 -9.09 11.44
CA HIS A 142 18.48 -10.26 12.11
C HIS A 142 18.25 -11.45 11.17
N ARG A 143 18.26 -11.23 9.86
CA ARG A 143 18.04 -12.25 8.82
C ARG A 143 18.97 -12.01 7.61
N PRO A 144 20.30 -11.94 7.80
CA PRO A 144 21.25 -11.54 6.76
C PRO A 144 21.18 -12.42 5.51
N GLU A 145 20.92 -13.72 5.65
CA GLU A 145 20.76 -14.64 4.51
C GLU A 145 19.50 -14.34 3.68
N ALA A 146 18.41 -13.96 4.32
CA ALA A 146 17.19 -13.53 3.62
C ALA A 146 17.42 -12.16 2.96
N TYR A 147 18.03 -11.23 3.69
CA TYR A 147 18.39 -9.90 3.18
C TYR A 147 19.25 -9.97 1.92
N ALA A 148 20.25 -10.86 1.89
CA ALA A 148 21.14 -11.05 0.75
C ALA A 148 20.41 -11.55 -0.51
N ARG A 149 19.21 -12.14 -0.38
CA ARG A 149 18.39 -12.58 -1.52
C ARG A 149 17.45 -11.50 -2.04
N ILE A 150 17.19 -10.44 -1.27
CA ILE A 150 16.23 -9.39 -1.67
C ILE A 150 16.74 -8.69 -2.93
N ALA A 151 16.04 -8.90 -4.03
CA ALA A 151 16.29 -8.27 -5.31
C ALA A 151 15.37 -7.05 -5.51
N SER A 152 14.10 -7.19 -5.12
CA SER A 152 13.08 -6.15 -5.30
C SER A 152 12.32 -5.86 -4.01
N VAL A 153 12.03 -4.58 -3.81
CA VAL A 153 11.15 -4.09 -2.73
C VAL A 153 9.91 -3.47 -3.36
N LEU A 154 8.74 -3.94 -3.00
CA LEU A 154 7.45 -3.50 -3.53
C LEU A 154 6.58 -2.98 -2.40
N THR A 155 5.61 -2.13 -2.71
CA THR A 155 4.48 -1.90 -1.80
C THR A 155 3.43 -3.01 -1.96
N LEU A 156 2.43 -3.05 -1.09
CA LEU A 156 1.42 -4.11 -1.13
C LEU A 156 0.60 -4.10 -2.43
N ALA A 157 0.17 -2.94 -2.93
CA ALA A 157 -0.52 -2.87 -4.22
C ALA A 157 0.39 -3.24 -5.39
N ASP A 158 1.67 -2.83 -5.36
CA ASP A 158 2.65 -3.22 -6.38
C ASP A 158 2.87 -4.75 -6.39
N TRP A 159 2.93 -5.38 -5.21
CA TRP A 159 3.00 -6.84 -5.08
C TRP A 159 1.75 -7.53 -5.63
N LEU A 160 0.55 -7.02 -5.34
CA LEU A 160 -0.69 -7.57 -5.89
C LEU A 160 -0.76 -7.40 -7.42
N ALA A 161 -0.33 -6.26 -7.94
CA ALA A 161 -0.22 -6.06 -9.38
C ALA A 161 0.79 -7.03 -10.00
N TRP A 162 1.92 -7.30 -9.33
CA TRP A 162 2.87 -8.32 -9.75
C TRP A 162 2.28 -9.74 -9.69
N LYS A 163 1.49 -10.11 -8.66
CA LYS A 163 0.78 -11.40 -8.63
C LYS A 163 -0.17 -11.57 -9.81
N LEU A 164 -0.82 -10.48 -10.23
CA LEU A 164 -1.73 -10.49 -11.37
C LEU A 164 -1.00 -10.56 -12.72
N THR A 165 0.11 -9.82 -12.86
CA THR A 165 0.72 -9.56 -14.19
C THR A 165 2.05 -10.24 -14.43
N GLY A 166 2.82 -10.51 -13.37
CA GLY A 166 4.24 -10.85 -13.42
C GLY A 166 5.17 -9.64 -13.61
N GLU A 167 4.63 -8.43 -13.81
CA GLU A 167 5.41 -7.23 -14.10
C GLU A 167 5.84 -6.52 -12.81
N LEU A 168 7.15 -6.24 -12.69
CA LEU A 168 7.70 -5.52 -11.55
C LEU A 168 7.64 -4.01 -11.80
N THR A 169 6.76 -3.33 -11.06
CA THR A 169 6.62 -1.88 -11.09
C THR A 169 6.55 -1.29 -9.68
N ARG A 170 6.67 0.03 -9.58
CA ARG A 170 6.43 0.80 -8.36
C ARG A 170 5.58 2.01 -8.68
N GLU A 171 4.39 2.10 -8.11
CA GLU A 171 3.56 3.29 -8.24
C GLU A 171 4.14 4.43 -7.37
N ARG A 172 4.21 5.64 -7.94
CA ARG A 172 4.90 6.80 -7.34
C ARG A 172 4.35 7.23 -5.99
N THR A 173 3.04 7.30 -5.79
CA THR A 173 2.49 7.71 -4.49
C THR A 173 2.81 6.66 -3.43
N LEU A 174 2.63 5.37 -3.72
CA LEU A 174 2.99 4.28 -2.82
C LEU A 174 4.49 4.22 -2.52
N ALA A 175 5.35 4.44 -3.52
CA ALA A 175 6.79 4.52 -3.35
C ALA A 175 7.21 5.71 -2.47
N ALA A 176 6.54 6.85 -2.59
CA ALA A 176 6.79 8.01 -1.71
C ALA A 176 6.40 7.70 -0.26
N GLU A 177 5.21 7.13 -0.05
CA GLU A 177 4.67 6.79 1.27
C GLU A 177 5.49 5.69 1.98
N SER A 178 6.19 4.84 1.23
CA SER A 178 7.10 3.82 1.77
C SER A 178 8.53 4.32 1.98
N GLY A 179 8.83 5.58 1.64
CA GLY A 179 10.16 6.19 1.75
C GLY A 179 11.15 5.78 0.66
N LEU A 180 10.70 5.11 -0.42
CA LEU A 180 11.52 4.61 -1.53
C LEU A 180 11.76 5.66 -2.63
N LEU A 181 11.08 6.81 -2.55
CA LEU A 181 11.06 7.83 -3.59
C LEU A 181 11.33 9.23 -3.03
N ASN A 182 12.10 10.03 -3.80
CA ASN A 182 12.48 11.38 -3.44
C ASN A 182 11.37 12.37 -3.82
N ILE A 183 10.73 13.00 -2.85
CA ILE A 183 9.54 13.84 -3.09
C ILE A 183 9.81 15.04 -4.00
N TRP A 184 11.06 15.48 -4.13
CA TRP A 184 11.46 16.61 -4.99
C TRP A 184 11.62 16.17 -6.43
N SER A 185 12.43 15.14 -6.67
CA SER A 185 12.70 14.64 -8.02
C SER A 185 11.61 13.71 -8.56
N ARG A 186 10.73 13.21 -7.68
CA ARG A 186 9.72 12.19 -7.99
C ARG A 186 10.32 10.88 -8.51
N GLY A 187 11.60 10.63 -8.17
CA GLY A 187 12.39 9.50 -8.65
C GLY A 187 13.03 8.69 -7.52
N PRO A 188 13.75 7.62 -7.85
CA PRO A 188 14.32 6.70 -6.87
C PRO A 188 15.30 7.36 -5.90
N LEU A 189 15.38 6.85 -4.67
CA LEU A 189 16.28 7.32 -3.60
C LEU A 189 17.60 6.55 -3.51
N ALA A 190 18.15 6.06 -4.64
CA ALA A 190 19.30 5.15 -4.65
C ALA A 190 20.48 5.63 -3.78
N ASP A 191 20.86 6.91 -3.88
CA ASP A 191 21.99 7.48 -3.12
C ASP A 191 21.78 7.44 -1.60
N LEU A 192 20.55 7.66 -1.13
CA LEU A 192 20.23 7.62 0.30
C LEU A 192 20.33 6.19 0.81
N TYR A 193 19.72 5.24 0.10
CA TYR A 193 19.75 3.83 0.48
C TYR A 193 21.19 3.28 0.45
N GLN A 194 21.96 3.59 -0.59
CA GLN A 194 23.37 3.22 -0.67
C GLN A 194 24.18 3.80 0.49
N HIS A 195 23.94 5.06 0.88
CA HIS A 195 24.61 5.67 2.03
C HIS A 195 24.28 4.95 3.35
N LEU A 196 23.07 4.41 3.48
CA LEU A 196 22.64 3.58 4.61
C LEU A 196 23.10 2.12 4.50
N GLY A 197 23.87 1.75 3.47
CA GLY A 197 24.33 0.38 3.22
C GLY A 197 23.22 -0.56 2.71
N LEU A 198 22.17 0.01 2.11
CA LEU A 198 21.03 -0.69 1.52
C LEU A 198 21.13 -0.65 -0.01
N HIS A 199 21.09 -1.82 -0.66
CA HIS A 199 21.26 -1.95 -2.10
C HIS A 199 20.24 -2.93 -2.68
N HIS A 200 19.25 -2.43 -3.39
CA HIS A 200 18.25 -3.26 -4.09
C HIS A 200 17.87 -2.60 -5.40
N ASP A 201 17.50 -3.41 -6.39
CA ASP A 201 17.03 -2.90 -7.66
C ASP A 201 15.70 -2.15 -7.45
N THR A 202 15.53 -1.12 -8.27
CA THR A 202 14.31 -0.33 -8.29
C THR A 202 13.53 -0.69 -9.55
N PRO A 203 12.40 -1.42 -9.40
CA PRO A 203 11.46 -1.62 -10.50
C PRO A 203 11.08 -0.30 -11.18
N MET A 204 10.55 -0.42 -12.39
CA MET A 204 10.12 0.74 -13.18
C MET A 204 9.05 1.54 -12.42
N LEU A 205 9.24 2.87 -12.39
CA LEU A 205 8.26 3.77 -11.78
C LEU A 205 7.08 4.00 -12.73
N VAL A 206 5.87 3.78 -12.22
CA VAL A 206 4.61 4.04 -12.90
C VAL A 206 3.79 5.06 -12.10
N THR A 207 2.79 5.66 -12.72
CA THR A 207 1.85 6.58 -12.06
C THR A 207 0.42 6.04 -12.14
N ALA A 208 -0.48 6.58 -11.32
CA ALA A 208 -1.89 6.32 -11.41
C ALA A 208 -2.39 6.43 -12.87
N SER A 209 -3.18 5.45 -13.33
CA SER A 209 -3.70 5.28 -14.70
C SER A 209 -2.77 4.61 -15.72
N ASP A 210 -1.50 4.34 -15.38
CA ASP A 210 -0.64 3.54 -16.24
C ASP A 210 -1.11 2.08 -16.25
N VAL A 211 -1.11 1.46 -17.43
CA VAL A 211 -1.29 0.01 -17.58
C VAL A 211 0.02 -0.65 -17.18
N ILE A 212 0.01 -1.39 -16.08
CA ILE A 212 1.16 -2.14 -15.56
C ILE A 212 1.47 -3.33 -16.46
N GLY A 213 0.41 -4.02 -16.89
CA GLY A 213 0.48 -5.23 -17.69
C GLY A 213 -0.91 -5.83 -17.84
N GLU A 214 -0.97 -7.11 -18.15
CA GLU A 214 -2.21 -7.86 -18.29
C GLU A 214 -2.21 -9.08 -17.37
N THR A 215 -3.38 -9.59 -17.01
CA THR A 215 -3.52 -10.81 -16.20
C THR A 215 -2.79 -11.98 -16.86
N SER A 216 -1.88 -12.59 -16.11
CA SER A 216 -1.14 -13.77 -16.49
C SER A 216 -2.04 -15.02 -16.55
N THR A 217 -1.59 -16.05 -17.25
CA THR A 217 -2.27 -17.36 -17.26
C THR A 217 -2.47 -17.92 -15.85
N GLU A 218 -1.49 -17.75 -14.97
CA GLU A 218 -1.55 -18.24 -13.59
C GLU A 218 -2.59 -17.49 -12.78
N SER A 219 -2.57 -16.15 -12.81
CA SER A 219 -3.52 -15.34 -12.04
C SER A 219 -4.95 -15.52 -12.56
N ALA A 220 -5.15 -15.64 -13.87
CA ALA A 220 -6.44 -15.94 -14.48
C ALA A 220 -7.01 -17.27 -13.97
N ALA A 221 -6.17 -18.32 -13.91
CA ALA A 221 -6.58 -19.64 -13.41
C ALA A 221 -6.94 -19.63 -11.92
N GLN A 222 -6.30 -18.79 -11.11
CA GLN A 222 -6.53 -18.71 -9.67
C GLN A 222 -7.70 -17.79 -9.30
N SER A 223 -7.90 -16.70 -10.05
CA SER A 223 -8.86 -15.63 -9.71
C SER A 223 -10.13 -15.61 -10.55
N GLY A 224 -10.21 -16.41 -11.62
CA GLY A 224 -11.36 -16.42 -12.53
C GLY A 224 -11.46 -15.19 -13.45
N LEU A 225 -10.45 -14.33 -13.46
CA LEU A 225 -10.30 -13.27 -14.45
C LEU A 225 -9.99 -13.85 -15.84
N ASP A 226 -10.43 -13.15 -16.90
CA ASP A 226 -10.00 -13.47 -18.26
C ASP A 226 -8.50 -13.18 -18.40
N MET A 227 -7.75 -14.09 -19.05
CA MET A 227 -6.36 -13.83 -19.43
C MET A 227 -6.29 -12.62 -20.37
N GLY A 228 -5.29 -11.75 -20.18
CA GLY A 228 -5.15 -10.55 -21.00
C GLY A 228 -5.97 -9.35 -20.49
N THR A 229 -6.60 -9.46 -19.32
CA THR A 229 -7.32 -8.33 -18.71
C THR A 229 -6.30 -7.28 -18.25
N PRO A 230 -6.40 -6.02 -18.70
CA PRO A 230 -5.46 -4.96 -18.30
C PRO A 230 -5.48 -4.72 -16.79
N VAL A 231 -4.30 -4.60 -16.19
CA VAL A 231 -4.10 -4.20 -14.79
C VAL A 231 -3.55 -2.78 -14.75
N VAL A 232 -4.27 -1.88 -14.10
CA VAL A 232 -4.01 -0.43 -14.09
C VAL A 232 -3.60 0.02 -12.69
N ALA A 233 -2.49 0.74 -12.59
CA ALA A 233 -2.04 1.32 -11.34
C ALA A 233 -3.07 2.34 -10.80
N ALA A 234 -3.49 2.23 -9.54
CA ALA A 234 -4.23 3.29 -8.85
C ALA A 234 -3.30 4.12 -7.97
N GLY A 235 -2.56 3.46 -7.09
CA GLY A 235 -1.65 4.06 -6.12
C GLY A 235 -2.17 4.00 -4.69
N ALA A 236 -1.76 4.93 -3.83
CA ALA A 236 -2.06 4.88 -2.40
C ALA A 236 -3.54 5.15 -2.09
N ASP A 237 -4.08 4.43 -1.10
CA ASP A 237 -5.49 4.44 -0.72
C ASP A 237 -5.99 5.83 -0.30
N THR A 238 -5.22 6.56 0.51
CA THR A 238 -5.57 7.91 0.95
C THR A 238 -5.59 8.89 -0.22
N GLN A 239 -4.62 8.80 -1.13
CA GLN A 239 -4.55 9.65 -2.32
C GLN A 239 -5.69 9.33 -3.30
N ALA A 240 -6.07 8.05 -3.42
CA ALA A 240 -7.26 7.66 -4.19
C ALA A 240 -8.54 8.21 -3.55
N GLY A 241 -8.61 8.19 -2.21
CA GLY A 241 -9.69 8.82 -1.45
C GLY A 241 -9.81 10.32 -1.72
N LEU A 242 -8.70 11.07 -1.78
CA LEU A 242 -8.72 12.49 -2.12
C LEU A 242 -9.31 12.76 -3.50
N ILE A 243 -8.93 11.97 -4.50
CA ILE A 243 -9.52 12.05 -5.85
C ILE A 243 -11.03 11.80 -5.78
N GLY A 244 -11.46 10.77 -5.05
CA GLY A 244 -12.89 10.45 -4.86
C GLY A 244 -13.68 11.57 -4.18
N LEU A 245 -13.05 12.34 -3.30
CA LEU A 245 -13.64 13.53 -2.65
C LEU A 245 -13.59 14.79 -3.50
N GLY A 246 -12.92 14.77 -4.66
CA GLY A 246 -12.67 15.97 -5.47
C GLY A 246 -11.66 16.94 -4.86
N VAL A 247 -10.85 16.49 -3.90
CA VAL A 247 -9.77 17.24 -3.24
C VAL A 247 -8.54 17.16 -4.14
N VAL A 248 -8.38 18.11 -5.06
CA VAL A 248 -7.38 18.03 -6.14
C VAL A 248 -6.65 19.34 -6.42
N ARG A 249 -7.16 20.46 -5.92
CA ARG A 249 -6.57 21.79 -6.10
C ARG A 249 -5.70 22.12 -4.90
N ALA A 250 -4.66 22.93 -5.12
CA ALA A 250 -3.84 23.42 -4.03
C ALA A 250 -4.71 24.12 -2.99
N SER A 251 -4.41 23.87 -1.71
CA SER A 251 -5.18 24.29 -0.53
C SER A 251 -6.52 23.59 -0.31
N ASP A 252 -6.95 22.66 -1.18
CA ASP A 252 -8.02 21.74 -0.82
C ASP A 252 -7.55 20.86 0.35
N VAL A 253 -8.46 20.57 1.28
CA VAL A 253 -8.21 19.72 2.45
C VAL A 253 -9.21 18.59 2.45
N GLY A 254 -8.70 17.37 2.58
CA GLY A 254 -9.48 16.16 2.74
C GLY A 254 -9.17 15.46 4.06
N LEU A 255 -10.18 14.80 4.61
CA LEU A 255 -10.05 13.88 5.75
C LEU A 255 -10.51 12.50 5.29
N ILE A 256 -9.62 11.52 5.33
CA ILE A 256 -9.97 10.12 5.06
C ILE A 256 -10.12 9.41 6.41
N ALA A 257 -11.32 9.41 6.97
CA ALA A 257 -11.60 8.80 8.27
C ALA A 257 -11.89 7.29 8.12
N GLY A 258 -10.84 6.48 8.25
CA GLY A 258 -10.89 5.01 8.23
C GLY A 258 -10.34 4.41 9.52
N TRP A 259 -9.45 3.42 9.40
CA TRP A 259 -8.74 2.84 10.55
C TRP A 259 -7.98 3.91 11.35
N SER A 260 -7.24 4.75 10.63
CA SER A 260 -6.72 6.03 11.09
C SER A 260 -7.52 7.19 10.47
N ALA A 261 -7.14 8.43 10.78
CA ALA A 261 -7.73 9.62 10.18
C ALA A 261 -6.66 10.62 9.70
N PRO A 262 -6.00 10.34 8.56
CA PRO A 262 -5.14 11.29 7.89
C PRO A 262 -5.95 12.49 7.39
N VAL A 263 -5.52 13.68 7.80
CA VAL A 263 -5.91 14.97 7.24
C VAL A 263 -4.83 15.39 6.27
N GLN A 264 -5.21 15.55 5.00
CA GLN A 264 -4.29 15.88 3.93
C GLN A 264 -4.68 17.21 3.28
N MET A 265 -3.70 18.10 3.14
CA MET A 265 -3.83 19.33 2.34
C MET A 265 -3.05 19.15 1.04
N VAL A 266 -3.69 19.44 -0.09
CA VAL A 266 -3.01 19.43 -1.39
C VAL A 266 -2.14 20.68 -1.51
N THR A 267 -0.89 20.50 -1.94
CA THR A 267 0.06 21.61 -2.13
C THR A 267 0.58 21.64 -3.57
N SER A 268 0.94 22.84 -4.05
CA SER A 268 1.51 23.04 -5.39
C SER A 268 3.02 22.78 -5.44
N GLN A 269 3.66 22.62 -4.29
CA GLN A 269 5.09 22.35 -4.11
C GLN A 269 5.26 21.48 -2.86
N PRO A 270 6.32 20.66 -2.78
CA PRO A 270 6.62 19.89 -1.56
C PRO A 270 6.84 20.86 -0.39
N MET A 271 6.28 20.54 0.77
CA MET A 271 6.36 21.37 1.97
C MET A 271 6.78 20.52 3.16
N LEU A 272 7.97 20.76 3.71
CA LEU A 272 8.45 20.05 4.89
C LEU A 272 8.13 20.84 6.17
N ALA A 273 7.73 20.15 7.22
CA ALA A 273 7.58 20.75 8.54
C ALA A 273 8.94 20.80 9.27
N PRO A 274 9.25 21.86 10.03
CA PRO A 274 10.59 22.06 10.60
C PRO A 274 11.09 20.93 11.50
N MET A 275 10.20 20.25 12.23
CA MET A 275 10.56 19.13 13.12
C MET A 275 10.02 17.78 12.62
N GLY A 276 9.52 17.72 11.38
CA GLY A 276 8.91 16.52 10.83
C GLY A 276 7.56 16.16 11.44
N GLU A 277 6.81 17.15 11.93
CA GLU A 277 5.50 16.98 12.55
C GLU A 277 4.41 16.52 11.56
N THR A 278 4.66 16.70 10.27
CA THR A 278 3.77 16.30 9.16
C THR A 278 4.53 15.51 8.12
N TRP A 279 3.83 14.61 7.43
CA TRP A 279 4.38 13.92 6.28
C TRP A 279 4.13 14.69 4.99
N THR A 280 5.05 14.53 4.05
CA THR A 280 4.91 15.07 2.70
C THR A 280 4.93 13.94 1.71
N GLY A 281 3.80 13.72 1.05
CA GLY A 281 3.63 12.71 0.02
C GLY A 281 3.44 13.32 -1.36
N LEU A 282 3.33 12.45 -2.36
CA LEU A 282 2.84 12.83 -3.68
C LEU A 282 1.32 12.75 -3.72
N HIS A 283 0.70 13.60 -4.53
CA HIS A 283 -0.70 13.43 -4.93
C HIS A 283 -0.77 12.67 -6.27
N HIS A 284 -1.90 12.00 -6.55
CA HIS A 284 -2.17 11.35 -7.85
C HIS A 284 -2.17 12.30 -9.04
N ILE A 285 -2.34 13.61 -8.79
CA ILE A 285 -2.31 14.62 -9.85
C ILE A 285 -0.87 15.06 -10.01
N GLU A 286 -0.37 15.02 -11.25
CA GLU A 286 0.97 15.47 -11.56
C GLU A 286 1.23 16.90 -11.04
N ASN A 287 2.46 17.14 -10.61
CA ASN A 287 2.88 18.44 -10.06
C ASN A 287 2.04 18.90 -8.86
N ARG A 288 1.53 17.95 -8.07
CA ARG A 288 0.93 18.16 -6.75
C ARG A 288 1.56 17.24 -5.69
N TRP A 289 1.46 17.68 -4.45
CA TRP A 289 1.90 16.99 -3.24
C TRP A 289 0.78 17.01 -2.21
N VAL A 290 0.94 16.21 -1.17
CA VAL A 290 0.08 16.26 0.01
C VAL A 290 0.93 16.56 1.24
N LEU A 291 0.45 17.46 2.08
CA LEU A 291 0.91 17.63 3.44
C LEU A 291 -0.06 16.90 4.36
N GLU A 292 0.42 15.97 5.15
CA GLU A 292 -0.41 15.11 5.98
C GLU A 292 -0.09 15.27 7.46
N SER A 293 -1.15 15.34 8.26
CA SER A 293 -1.11 15.01 9.68
C SER A 293 -2.10 13.89 9.93
N THR A 294 -1.73 12.89 10.72
CA THR A 294 -2.67 11.85 11.15
C THR A 294 -3.11 12.10 12.58
N THR A 295 -4.40 11.96 12.86
CA THR A 295 -4.91 11.98 14.24
C THR A 295 -4.67 10.66 14.98
N GLY A 296 -3.98 9.71 14.33
CA GLY A 296 -3.68 8.40 14.89
C GLY A 296 -4.87 7.45 14.81
N ASP A 297 -5.05 6.65 15.87
CA ASP A 297 -6.05 5.59 15.96
C ASP A 297 -7.47 6.16 16.17
N MET A 298 -8.24 6.30 15.08
CA MET A 298 -9.61 6.82 15.12
C MET A 298 -10.64 5.71 14.93
N GLY A 299 -10.66 5.04 13.77
CA GLY A 299 -11.64 4.00 13.48
C GLY A 299 -11.47 2.76 14.34
N ASN A 300 -10.24 2.43 14.74
CA ASN A 300 -10.02 1.31 15.66
C ASN A 300 -10.45 1.64 17.10
N SER A 301 -10.17 2.84 17.60
CA SER A 301 -10.72 3.35 18.87
C SER A 301 -12.26 3.36 18.86
N TYR A 302 -12.89 3.80 17.77
CA TYR A 302 -14.35 3.77 17.63
C TYR A 302 -14.90 2.33 17.60
N ARG A 303 -14.27 1.43 16.82
CA ARG A 303 -14.63 0.01 16.77
C ARG A 303 -14.55 -0.62 18.15
N TRP A 304 -13.45 -0.41 18.87
CA TRP A 304 -13.26 -0.90 20.24
C TRP A 304 -14.37 -0.39 21.18
N LEU A 305 -14.67 0.92 21.14
CA LEU A 305 -15.73 1.51 21.96
C LEU A 305 -17.11 0.90 21.62
N LYS A 306 -17.40 0.71 20.33
CA LYS A 306 -18.63 0.05 19.88
C LYS A 306 -18.71 -1.39 20.39
N GLU A 307 -17.64 -2.18 20.26
CA GLU A 307 -17.58 -3.57 20.73
C GLU A 307 -17.74 -3.66 22.26
N MET A 308 -17.32 -2.65 23.01
CA MET A 308 -17.57 -2.57 24.45
C MET A 308 -19.01 -2.22 24.82
N LEU A 309 -19.66 -1.36 24.06
CA LEU A 309 -20.97 -0.80 24.40
C LEU A 309 -22.15 -1.54 23.78
N VAL A 310 -21.94 -2.24 22.66
CA VAL A 310 -23.01 -2.85 21.87
C VAL A 310 -22.71 -4.32 21.61
N ALA A 311 -23.73 -5.17 21.74
CA ALA A 311 -23.58 -6.62 21.57
C ALA A 311 -23.05 -6.98 20.15
N PRO A 312 -22.23 -8.05 20.03
CA PRO A 312 -21.73 -8.53 18.74
C PRO A 312 -22.87 -8.78 17.74
N GLY A 313 -22.72 -8.30 16.51
CA GLY A 313 -23.69 -8.50 15.42
C GLY A 313 -24.70 -7.35 15.21
N SER A 314 -24.61 -6.27 15.98
CA SER A 314 -25.34 -5.03 15.71
C SER A 314 -24.59 -4.14 14.72
N ASP A 315 -25.24 -3.70 13.65
CA ASP A 315 -24.71 -2.67 12.77
C ASP A 315 -24.87 -1.30 13.45
N GLY A 316 -24.02 -0.98 14.43
CA GLY A 316 -23.99 0.36 15.05
C GLY A 316 -23.79 1.56 14.09
N TYR A 317 -23.85 1.35 12.76
CA TYR A 317 -24.03 2.36 11.73
C TYR A 317 -25.51 2.71 11.46
N SER A 318 -26.48 1.86 11.79
CA SER A 318 -27.92 2.07 11.50
C SER A 318 -28.70 2.79 12.62
N GLN A 319 -28.05 3.04 13.76
CA GLN A 319 -28.68 3.64 14.95
C GLN A 319 -28.17 5.05 15.30
N LEU A 320 -27.41 5.67 14.40
CA LEU A 320 -26.97 7.08 14.46
C LEU A 320 -27.44 7.80 13.19
#